data_AF-A0ABD0NJP6-F1
#
_entry.id   AF-A0ABD0NJP6-F1
#
_cell.length_a   1.000
_cell.length_b   1.000
_cell.length_c   1.000
_cell.angle_alpha   90.00
_cell.angle_beta   90.00
_cell.angle_gamma   90.00
#
_symmetry.space_group_name_H-M   'P 1'
#
loop_
_entity.id
_entity.type
_entity.pdbx_description
1 polymer ?
#
loop_
_entity_poly.entity_id
_entity_poly.type
_entity_poly.pdbx_seq_one_letter_code
_entity_poly.pdbx_strand_id
1 'polypeptide(L)'
;MSVPAMKGDPVTLESGIKTDELMTWKFGHSETLIATVNEIPGSFSTSPGDAVGFRDRLKLDHQTGSLTITNTTSSDSGLYQLSIRSKKKTTYRFNVTVY
;
A
#
# COMPACT_ATOMS: atom_id res chain seq x y z
N MET A 1 6.78 -1.58 -11.04
CA MET A 1 7.64 -0.42 -10.73
C MET A 1 8.63 -0.83 -9.65
N SER A 2 9.86 -0.31 -9.66
CA SER A 2 10.82 -0.50 -8.57
C SER A 2 10.94 0.80 -7.79
N VAL A 3 10.93 0.71 -6.46
CA VAL A 3 10.95 1.87 -5.56
C VAL A 3 12.05 1.67 -4.53
N PRO A 4 13.18 2.38 -4.65
CA PRO A 4 14.22 2.35 -3.61
C PRO A 4 13.76 3.15 -2.39
N ALA A 5 14.17 2.72 -1.20
CA ALA A 5 13.98 3.46 0.05
C ALA A 5 15.23 3.32 0.92
N MET A 6 15.48 4.30 1.77
CA MET A 6 16.49 4.19 2.81
C MET A 6 15.84 3.83 4.14
N LYS A 7 16.51 2.97 4.91
CA LYS A 7 16.03 2.58 6.25
C LYS A 7 15.74 3.81 7.11
N GLY A 8 14.56 3.82 7.72
CA GLY A 8 14.06 4.92 8.55
C GLY A 8 13.26 5.97 7.76
N ASP A 9 13.50 6.11 6.46
CA ASP A 9 12.79 7.08 5.63
C ASP A 9 11.41 6.56 5.22
N PRO A 10 10.43 7.47 5.04
CA PRO A 10 9.15 7.10 4.49
C PRO A 10 9.27 6.78 2.99
N VAL A 11 8.47 5.84 2.52
CA VAL A 11 8.32 5.54 1.09
C VAL A 11 6.84 5.60 0.71
N THR A 12 6.55 6.24 -0.42
CA THR A 12 5.19 6.37 -0.96
C THR A 12 5.06 5.58 -2.25
N LEU A 13 4.04 4.73 -2.31
CA LEU A 13 3.64 3.97 -3.48
C LEU A 13 2.43 4.66 -4.10
N GLU A 14 2.69 5.43 -5.16
CA GLU A 14 1.66 6.19 -5.84
C GLU A 14 0.75 5.29 -6.66
N SER A 15 -0.56 5.38 -6.42
CA SER A 15 -1.59 4.73 -7.23
C SER A 15 -1.86 5.50 -8.54
N GLY A 16 -1.72 6.83 -8.50
CA GLY A 16 -2.03 7.74 -9.61
C GLY A 16 -3.51 7.82 -10.01
N ILE A 17 -4.43 7.28 -9.17
CA ILE A 17 -5.86 7.07 -9.52
C ILE A 17 -6.76 7.77 -8.49
N LYS A 18 -7.97 8.18 -8.90
CA LYS A 18 -8.96 8.81 -8.01
C LYS A 18 -9.65 7.77 -7.13
N THR A 19 -10.00 8.15 -5.90
CA THR A 19 -10.44 7.27 -4.81
C THR A 19 -11.91 6.91 -4.78
N ASP A 20 -12.66 7.17 -5.87
CA ASP A 20 -14.03 6.69 -6.04
C ASP A 20 -14.11 5.19 -6.37
N GLU A 21 -12.98 4.50 -6.44
CA GLU A 21 -12.86 3.07 -6.76
C GLU A 21 -12.40 2.24 -5.54
N LEU A 22 -12.89 1.01 -5.42
CA LEU A 22 -12.44 0.09 -4.36
C LEU A 22 -10.97 -0.29 -4.60
N MET A 23 -10.09 0.01 -3.66
CA MET A 23 -8.65 -0.30 -3.74
C MET A 23 -8.22 -1.22 -2.61
N THR A 24 -7.33 -2.16 -2.91
CA THR A 24 -6.72 -3.05 -1.91
C THR A 24 -5.22 -3.16 -2.12
N TRP A 25 -4.49 -2.96 -1.04
CA TRP A 25 -3.04 -3.10 -0.95
C TRP A 25 -2.69 -4.42 -0.26
N LYS A 26 -1.81 -5.19 -0.90
CA LYS A 26 -1.29 -6.45 -0.39
C LYS A 26 0.23 -6.46 -0.38
N PHE A 27 0.82 -7.19 0.55
CA PHE A 27 2.27 -7.33 0.69
C PHE A 27 2.73 -8.79 0.70
N GLY A 28 3.88 -9.01 0.06
CA GLY A 28 4.62 -10.26 0.10
C GLY A 28 4.00 -11.39 -0.73
N HIS A 29 4.66 -12.55 -0.71
CA HIS A 29 4.21 -13.76 -1.42
C HIS A 29 2.88 -14.31 -0.88
N SER A 30 2.61 -14.11 0.41
CA SER A 30 1.35 -14.49 1.05
C SER A 30 0.18 -13.59 0.68
N GLU A 31 0.41 -12.54 -0.12
CA GLU A 31 -0.62 -11.57 -0.54
C GLU A 31 -1.40 -10.98 0.64
N THR A 32 -0.72 -10.75 1.76
CA THR A 32 -1.33 -10.29 3.01
C THR A 32 -1.94 -8.90 2.83
N LEU A 33 -3.22 -8.74 3.15
CA LEU A 33 -3.92 -7.46 3.04
C LEU A 33 -3.40 -6.48 4.10
N ILE A 34 -2.89 -5.33 3.63
CA ILE A 34 -2.31 -4.29 4.50
C ILE A 34 -3.13 -3.00 4.52
N ALA A 35 -3.89 -2.69 3.46
CA ALA A 35 -4.80 -1.56 3.44
C ALA A 35 -5.93 -1.73 2.41
N THR A 36 -7.05 -1.06 2.64
CA THR A 36 -8.23 -1.02 1.77
C THR A 36 -8.80 0.40 1.73
N VAL A 37 -9.17 0.88 0.53
CA VAL A 37 -10.02 2.05 0.32
C VAL A 37 -11.36 1.54 -0.20
N ASN A 38 -12.47 1.87 0.46
CA ASN A 38 -13.81 1.49 0.03
C ASN A 38 -14.41 2.51 -0.94
N GLU A 39 -15.45 2.09 -1.67
CA GLU A 39 -16.19 2.94 -2.64
C GLU A 39 -16.95 4.10 -1.96
N ILE A 40 -17.11 4.07 -0.64
CA ILE A 40 -17.69 5.17 0.13
C ILE A 40 -16.60 6.23 0.34
N PRO A 41 -16.77 7.47 -0.15
CA PRO A 41 -15.80 8.54 0.03
C PRO A 41 -15.39 8.68 1.49
N GLY A 42 -14.09 8.56 1.77
CA GLY A 42 -13.54 8.66 3.12
C GLY A 42 -13.65 7.41 4.00
N SER A 43 -14.17 6.29 3.48
CA SER A 43 -14.11 4.99 4.17
C SER A 43 -12.87 4.22 3.72
N PHE A 44 -11.90 4.11 4.60
CA PHE A 44 -10.67 3.35 4.38
C PHE A 44 -10.30 2.64 5.67
N SER A 45 -9.54 1.56 5.54
CA SER A 45 -8.93 0.89 6.67
C SER A 45 -7.53 0.46 6.30
N THR A 46 -6.57 0.80 7.14
CA THR A 46 -5.32 0.05 7.21
C THR A 46 -5.60 -1.17 8.05
N SER A 47 -5.22 -2.35 7.57
CA SER A 47 -5.18 -3.47 8.51
C SER A 47 -4.13 -3.10 9.57
N PRO A 48 -4.31 -3.51 10.85
CA PRO A 48 -3.32 -3.23 11.88
C PRO A 48 -1.92 -3.72 11.51
N GLY A 49 -1.78 -4.55 10.46
CA GLY A 49 -0.47 -4.99 10.00
C GLY A 49 0.24 -5.86 11.03
N ASP A 50 -0.42 -6.28 12.11
CA ASP A 50 0.17 -7.00 13.24
C ASP A 50 0.85 -8.30 12.78
N ALA A 51 0.28 -8.97 11.79
CA ALA A 51 0.82 -10.20 11.21
C ALA A 51 2.10 -9.97 10.37
N VAL A 52 2.37 -8.74 9.94
CA VAL A 52 3.47 -8.38 9.02
C VAL A 52 4.31 -7.19 9.50
N GLY A 53 4.12 -6.74 10.75
CA GLY A 53 4.93 -5.71 11.39
C GLY A 53 4.65 -4.27 10.93
N PHE A 54 3.54 -4.00 10.24
CA PHE A 54 3.21 -2.66 9.74
C PHE A 54 2.42 -1.77 10.70
N ARG A 55 2.20 -2.25 11.93
CA ARG A 55 1.45 -1.55 12.97
C ARG A 55 1.95 -0.12 13.15
N ASP A 56 1.01 0.83 13.09
CA ASP A 56 1.23 2.27 13.23
C ASP A 56 2.14 2.92 12.16
N ARG A 57 2.57 2.17 11.12
CA ARG A 57 3.51 2.64 10.09
C ARG A 57 2.88 2.87 8.72
N LEU A 58 1.64 2.42 8.50
CA LEU A 58 0.92 2.64 7.24
C LEU A 58 0.08 3.91 7.31
N LYS A 59 0.23 4.74 6.28
CA LYS A 59 -0.65 5.89 6.02
C LYS A 59 -1.20 5.77 4.63
N LEU A 60 -2.51 5.95 4.49
CA LEU A 60 -3.19 5.92 3.21
C LEU A 60 -3.66 7.33 2.88
N ASP A 61 -3.38 7.78 1.66
CA ASP A 61 -3.91 9.04 1.16
C ASP A 61 -5.34 8.82 0.64
N HIS A 62 -6.33 9.56 1.13
CA HIS A 62 -7.74 9.30 0.80
C HIS A 62 -8.19 9.96 -0.52
N GLN A 63 -7.36 10.79 -1.13
CA GLN A 63 -7.66 11.44 -2.41
C GLN A 63 -7.09 10.65 -3.59
N THR A 64 -5.95 10.01 -3.37
CA THR A 64 -5.24 9.23 -4.40
C THR A 64 -5.28 7.72 -4.11
N GLY A 65 -5.40 7.28 -2.87
CA GLY A 65 -5.26 5.87 -2.50
C GLY A 65 -3.80 5.40 -2.45
N SER A 66 -2.86 6.35 -2.48
CA SER A 66 -1.43 6.09 -2.35
C SER A 66 -1.11 5.58 -0.95
N LEU A 67 -0.23 4.57 -0.88
CA LEU A 67 0.20 3.98 0.38
C LEU A 67 1.57 4.52 0.76
N THR A 68 1.66 5.10 1.95
CA THR A 68 2.92 5.52 2.55
C THR A 68 3.29 4.60 3.71
N ILE A 69 4.52 4.11 3.69
CA ILE A 69 5.10 3.31 4.76
C ILE A 69 6.14 4.19 5.45
N THR A 70 5.91 4.52 6.72
CA THR A 70 6.83 5.34 7.52
C THR A 70 7.81 4.48 8.30
N ASN A 71 8.99 5.01 8.61
CA ASN A 71 10.01 4.31 9.40
C ASN A 71 10.30 2.91 8.83
N THR A 72 10.73 2.89 7.56
CA THR A 72 10.98 1.64 6.83
C THR A 72 12.16 0.88 7.41
N THR A 73 12.10 -0.44 7.27
CA THR A 73 13.10 -1.39 7.73
C THR A 73 13.44 -2.33 6.58
N SER A 74 14.57 -3.03 6.67
CA SER A 74 14.97 -4.01 5.65
C SER A 74 13.88 -5.07 5.39
N SER A 75 13.08 -5.42 6.41
CA SER A 75 11.98 -6.38 6.32
C SER A 75 10.77 -5.88 5.51
N ASP A 76 10.67 -4.56 5.27
CA ASP A 76 9.62 -3.98 4.44
C ASP A 76 9.95 -4.07 2.94
N SER A 77 11.16 -4.55 2.58
CA SER A 77 11.50 -4.85 1.20
C SER A 77 10.64 -5.99 0.66
N GLY A 78 10.17 -5.85 -0.58
CA GLY A 78 9.39 -6.89 -1.24
C GLY A 78 8.35 -6.37 -2.21
N LEU A 79 7.49 -7.29 -2.64
CA LEU A 79 6.43 -7.03 -3.59
C LEU A 79 5.18 -6.49 -2.89
N TYR A 80 4.76 -5.31 -3.32
CA TYR A 80 3.49 -4.70 -2.99
C TYR A 80 2.57 -4.76 -4.20
N GLN A 81 1.32 -5.13 -3.98
CA GLN A 81 0.32 -5.24 -5.03
C GLN A 81 -0.88 -4.37 -4.68
N LEU A 82 -1.20 -3.44 -5.58
CA LEU A 82 -2.42 -2.64 -5.56
C LEU A 82 -3.42 -3.25 -6.53
N SER A 83 -4.60 -3.63 -6.06
CA SER A 83 -5.73 -4.02 -6.90
C SER A 83 -6.82 -2.97 -6.81
N ILE A 84 -7.29 -2.51 -7.96
CA ILE A 84 -8.32 -1.48 -8.10
C ILE A 84 -9.50 -2.11 -8.80
N ARG A 85 -10.67 -2.02 -8.18
CA ARG A 85 -11.93 -2.55 -8.69
C ARG A 85 -12.83 -1.38 -9.06
N SER A 86 -12.93 -1.19 -10.35
CA SER A 86 -13.85 -0.25 -11.02
C SER A 86 -14.70 -1.03 -12.02
N LYS A 87 -14.94 -0.50 -13.22
CA LYS A 87 -15.56 -1.20 -14.36
C LYS A 87 -14.75 -2.44 -14.79
N LYS A 88 -13.43 -2.40 -14.63
CA LYS A 88 -12.51 -3.51 -14.84
C LYS A 88 -11.55 -3.59 -13.65
N LYS A 89 -11.07 -4.79 -13.33
CA LYS A 89 -10.04 -4.97 -12.31
C LYS A 89 -8.68 -4.64 -12.91
N THR A 90 -7.99 -3.68 -12.30
CA THR A 90 -6.62 -3.31 -12.67
C THR A 90 -5.68 -3.63 -11.50
N THR A 91 -4.49 -4.14 -11.81
CA THR A 91 -3.49 -4.50 -10.79
C THR A 91 -2.17 -3.81 -11.08
N TYR A 92 -1.62 -3.15 -10.07
CA TYR A 92 -0.28 -2.55 -10.08
C TYR A 92 0.63 -3.28 -9.11
N ARG A 93 1.92 -3.36 -9.47
CA ARG A 93 2.95 -4.04 -8.68
C ARG A 93 4.15 -3.13 -8.46
N PHE A 94 4.57 -3.03 -7.22
CA PHE A 94 5.70 -2.24 -6.76
C PHE A 94 6.68 -3.17 -6.06
N ASN A 95 7.94 -3.14 -6.47
CA ASN A 95 9.02 -3.84 -5.79
C ASN A 95 9.81 -2.82 -4.98
N VAL A 96 9.64 -2.85 -3.66
CA VAL A 96 10.35 -1.96 -2.74
C VAL A 96 11.65 -2.62 -2.33
N THR A 97 12.74 -1.86 -2.35
CA THR A 97 14.04 -2.30 -1.84
C THR A 97 14.54 -1.25 -0.86
N VAL A 98 14.65 -1.64 0.40
CA VAL A 98 15.13 -0.79 1.49
C VAL A 98 16.63 -1.05 1.68
N TYR A 99 17.43 0.01 1.60
CA TYR A 99 18.88 0.00 1.83
C TYR A 99 19.23 0.45 3.24
#